data_AF-A0A5B2VJU1-F1
#
_entry.id   AF-A0A5B2VJU1-F1
#
_cell.length_a   1.000
_cell.length_b   1.000
_cell.length_c   1.000
_cell.angle_alpha   90.00
_cell.angle_beta   90.00
_cell.angle_gamma   90.00
#
_symmetry.space_group_name_H-M   'P 1'
#
loop_
_entity.id
_entity.type
_entity.pdbx_description
1 polymer ?
#
loop_
_entity_poly.entity_id
_entity_poly.type
_entity_poly.pdbx_seq_one_letter_code
_entity_poly.pdbx_strand_id
1 'polypeptide(L)'
;MNHLTYAMKTLPSIPDTDKSRDYTMFIRVLAAVVMVLGVTPLFLPVLRPWILSLLLLCPPGCFMLLRRLKLQLALKDGEEYDLPITFVLLITGLIHFLYPFFNVRVSSYGAFWVLVVIAMAGYIWAGLAAAGPEGRYKILRSPSIGLLIAGAFGSCFGGIHLINQFSCFNPPAHYAVRVFHKNLITREGSSATSLSFELELAPWGPKTSESIEEVPRSVFFSVLPPDTVGINLYKGGLGLSWYKINGE
;
A
#
# COMPACT_ATOMS: atom_id res chain seq x y z
N MET A 1 41.60 16.48 -44.53
CA MET A 1 41.15 17.47 -43.53
C MET A 1 40.20 16.77 -42.59
N ASN A 2 40.58 16.66 -41.31
CA ASN A 2 40.00 15.78 -40.30
C ASN A 2 38.92 16.53 -39.48
N HIS A 3 37.65 16.16 -39.64
CA HIS A 3 36.54 16.68 -38.81
C HIS A 3 36.32 15.91 -37.49
N LEU A 4 37.18 14.93 -37.17
CA LEU A 4 37.04 14.07 -35.98
C LEU A 4 37.71 14.62 -34.71
N THR A 5 38.38 15.78 -34.75
CA THR A 5 39.22 16.25 -33.63
C THR A 5 38.56 17.33 -32.75
N TYR A 6 37.35 17.82 -33.09
CA TYR A 6 36.75 18.96 -32.37
C TYR A 6 35.69 18.59 -31.31
N ALA A 7 35.37 17.30 -31.14
CA ALA A 7 34.37 16.85 -30.15
C ALA A 7 34.96 16.34 -28.83
N MET A 8 36.19 16.76 -28.48
CA MET A 8 36.86 16.40 -27.20
C MET A 8 36.98 17.58 -26.22
N LYS A 9 36.36 18.73 -26.51
CA LYS A 9 36.39 19.88 -25.61
C LYS A 9 35.13 19.91 -24.75
N THR A 10 35.37 19.87 -23.43
CA THR A 10 34.44 19.91 -22.29
C THR A 10 33.70 18.60 -21.99
N LEU A 11 34.46 17.55 -21.70
CA LEU A 11 33.96 16.55 -20.75
C LEU A 11 33.79 17.27 -19.40
N PRO A 12 32.57 17.35 -18.84
CA PRO A 12 32.36 17.93 -17.52
C PRO A 12 33.22 17.19 -16.50
N SER A 13 33.89 17.94 -15.62
CA SER A 13 34.73 17.41 -14.56
C SER A 13 34.02 16.29 -13.81
N ILE A 14 34.71 15.15 -13.64
CA ILE A 14 34.21 13.97 -12.92
C ILE A 14 33.63 14.44 -11.58
N PRO A 15 32.35 14.18 -11.28
CA PRO A 15 31.74 14.63 -10.04
C PRO A 15 32.40 13.96 -8.84
N ASP A 16 32.74 14.78 -7.84
CA ASP A 16 33.38 14.43 -6.58
C ASP A 16 32.88 13.09 -5.99
N THR A 17 33.80 12.22 -5.58
CA THR A 17 33.51 10.92 -4.92
C THR A 17 32.71 11.07 -3.63
N ASP A 18 32.76 12.25 -3.01
CA ASP A 18 32.07 12.54 -1.76
C ASP A 18 30.54 12.55 -1.92
N LYS A 19 30.02 13.14 -3.01
CA LYS A 19 28.57 13.29 -3.24
C LYS A 19 27.83 11.96 -3.39
N SER A 20 28.46 10.93 -3.96
CA SER A 20 27.83 9.59 -4.11
C SER A 20 27.63 8.88 -2.78
N ARG A 21 28.52 9.12 -1.82
CA ARG A 21 28.42 8.56 -0.47
C ARG A 21 27.23 9.17 0.27
N ASP A 22 27.04 10.48 0.13
CA ASP A 22 25.91 11.21 0.74
C ASP A 22 24.56 10.68 0.26
N TYR A 23 24.41 10.41 -1.05
CA TYR A 23 23.16 9.88 -1.59
C TYR A 23 22.84 8.47 -1.10
N THR A 24 23.86 7.62 -1.03
CA THR A 24 23.70 6.25 -0.51
C THR A 24 23.28 6.28 0.96
N MET A 25 23.91 7.15 1.76
CA MET A 25 23.54 7.34 3.15
C MET A 25 22.11 7.87 3.29
N PHE A 26 21.73 8.86 2.48
CA PHE A 26 20.39 9.42 2.47
C PHE A 26 19.31 8.36 2.18
N ILE A 27 19.51 7.51 1.17
CA ILE A 27 18.54 6.47 0.82
C ILE A 27 18.42 5.43 1.94
N ARG A 28 19.54 5.06 2.59
CA ARG A 28 19.52 4.14 3.75
C ARG A 28 18.76 4.73 4.93
N VAL A 29 18.96 6.01 5.21
CA VAL A 29 18.21 6.74 6.25
C VAL A 29 16.73 6.77 5.90
N LEU A 30 16.37 7.08 4.64
CA LEU A 30 14.97 7.06 4.19
C LEU A 30 14.35 5.67 4.37
N ALA A 31 15.06 4.61 4.03
CA ALA A 31 14.59 3.24 4.22
C ALA A 31 14.38 2.90 5.71
N ALA A 32 15.30 3.31 6.57
CA ALA A 32 15.15 3.15 8.02
C ALA A 32 13.92 3.91 8.54
N VAL A 33 13.70 5.15 8.10
CA VAL A 33 12.51 5.95 8.45
C VAL A 33 11.24 5.26 7.98
N VAL A 34 11.18 4.76 6.74
CA VAL A 34 10.00 4.04 6.21
C VAL A 34 9.74 2.76 6.98
N MET A 35 10.77 2.01 7.38
CA MET A 35 10.61 0.83 8.23
C MET A 35 10.04 1.19 9.61
N VAL A 36 10.58 2.22 10.27
CA VAL A 36 10.08 2.67 11.57
C VAL A 36 8.63 3.13 11.45
N LEU A 37 8.33 3.97 10.46
CA LEU A 37 6.97 4.41 10.17
C LEU A 37 6.05 3.24 9.82
N GLY A 38 6.55 2.20 9.16
CA GLY A 38 5.78 1.02 8.81
C GLY A 38 5.39 0.13 9.99
N VAL A 39 6.30 0.03 10.96
CA VAL A 39 6.10 -0.79 12.16
C VAL A 39 5.27 -0.04 13.21
N THR A 40 5.39 1.29 13.29
CA THR A 40 4.70 2.10 14.30
C THR A 40 3.17 1.91 14.36
N PRO A 41 2.42 1.80 13.25
CA PRO A 41 0.97 1.55 13.24
C PRO A 41 0.52 0.25 13.93
N LEU A 42 1.43 -0.70 14.11
CA LEU A 42 1.18 -1.95 14.84
C LEU A 42 1.08 -1.69 16.35
N PHE A 43 1.84 -0.72 16.86
CA PHE A 43 1.91 -0.39 18.29
C PHE A 43 1.05 0.82 18.66
N LEU A 44 0.84 1.76 17.73
CA LEU A 44 0.12 3.02 17.96
C LEU A 44 -1.11 3.14 17.05
N PRO A 45 -2.22 2.46 17.36
CA PRO A 45 -3.42 2.45 16.50
C PRO A 45 -4.04 3.84 16.30
N VAL A 46 -3.88 4.75 17.26
CA VAL A 46 -4.38 6.14 17.18
C VAL A 46 -3.67 6.94 16.08
N LEU A 47 -2.36 6.70 15.88
CA LEU A 47 -1.56 7.41 14.86
C LEU A 47 -1.58 6.72 13.49
N ARG A 48 -2.07 5.48 13.43
CA ARG A 48 -2.19 4.66 12.22
C ARG A 48 -2.68 5.43 10.99
N PRO A 49 -3.81 6.16 11.01
CA PRO A 49 -4.28 6.88 9.82
C PRO A 49 -3.24 7.87 9.26
N TRP A 50 -2.67 8.71 10.13
CA TRP A 50 -1.69 9.73 9.74
C TRP A 50 -0.40 9.13 9.21
N ILE A 51 0.10 8.09 9.88
CA ILE A 51 1.33 7.41 9.48
C ILE A 51 1.16 6.72 8.12
N LEU A 52 0.02 6.07 7.88
CA LEU A 52 -0.28 5.45 6.60
C LEU A 52 -0.41 6.49 5.49
N SER A 53 -1.03 7.65 5.75
CA SER A 53 -1.05 8.76 4.79
C SER A 53 0.35 9.27 4.46
N LEU A 54 1.25 9.38 5.43
CA LEU A 54 2.65 9.75 5.19
C LEU A 54 3.38 8.70 4.36
N LEU A 55 3.20 7.42 4.68
CA LEU A 55 3.77 6.31 3.92
C LEU A 55 3.26 6.28 2.47
N LEU A 56 2.01 6.65 2.22
CA LEU A 56 1.44 6.72 0.86
C LEU A 56 2.16 7.75 -0.02
N LEU A 57 2.77 8.77 0.59
CA LEU A 57 3.56 9.80 -0.12
C LEU A 57 5.01 9.36 -0.35
N CYS A 58 5.48 8.30 0.29
CA CYS A 58 6.87 7.83 0.14
C CYS A 58 7.19 7.41 -1.31
N PRO A 59 6.35 6.64 -2.02
CA PRO A 59 6.68 6.24 -3.38
C PRO A 59 6.79 7.38 -4.40
N PRO A 60 5.83 8.34 -4.48
CA PRO A 60 6.03 9.53 -5.30
C PRO A 60 7.31 10.29 -4.93
N GLY A 61 7.59 10.44 -3.63
CA GLY A 61 8.83 11.05 -3.15
C GLY A 61 10.09 10.32 -3.62
N CYS A 62 10.08 8.99 -3.60
CA CYS A 62 11.17 8.15 -4.13
C CYS A 62 11.35 8.34 -5.64
N PHE A 63 10.27 8.42 -6.42
CA PHE A 63 10.37 8.68 -7.86
C PHE A 63 10.88 10.08 -8.19
N MET A 64 10.45 11.10 -7.45
CA MET A 64 10.97 12.46 -7.59
C MET A 64 12.46 12.53 -7.25
N LEU A 65 12.88 11.84 -6.19
CA LEU A 65 14.28 11.72 -5.80
C LEU A 65 15.07 10.99 -6.88
N LEU A 66 14.60 9.83 -7.36
CA LEU A 66 15.23 9.07 -8.44
C LEU A 66 15.43 9.91 -9.70
N ARG A 67 14.43 10.73 -10.08
CA ARG A 67 14.54 11.63 -11.24
C ARG A 67 15.65 12.66 -11.05
N ARG A 68 15.78 13.23 -9.83
CA ARG A 68 16.87 14.18 -9.50
C ARG A 68 18.22 13.49 -9.47
N LEU A 69 18.31 12.30 -8.88
CA LEU A 69 19.55 11.54 -8.74
C LEU A 69 20.02 10.94 -10.07
N LYS A 70 19.13 10.48 -10.96
CA LYS A 70 19.51 10.01 -12.30
C LYS A 70 20.14 11.10 -13.15
N LEU A 71 19.69 12.35 -13.01
CA LEU A 71 20.35 13.50 -13.64
C LEU A 71 21.82 13.63 -13.19
N GLN A 72 22.13 13.19 -11.96
CA GLN A 72 23.47 13.26 -11.38
C GLN A 72 24.30 11.98 -11.59
N LEU A 73 23.66 10.81 -11.60
CA LEU A 73 24.31 9.49 -11.75
C LEU A 73 24.56 9.10 -13.21
N ALA A 74 23.75 9.59 -14.17
CA ALA A 74 24.04 9.42 -15.60
C ALA A 74 25.38 10.07 -16.02
N LEU A 75 25.97 10.89 -15.14
CA LEU A 75 27.29 11.47 -15.31
C LEU A 75 28.44 10.60 -14.77
N LYS A 76 28.19 9.42 -14.15
CA LYS A 76 29.17 8.77 -13.26
C LYS A 76 29.29 7.23 -13.36
N ASP A 77 29.12 6.64 -14.54
CA ASP A 77 29.58 5.26 -14.83
C ASP A 77 28.87 4.09 -14.12
N GLY A 78 28.04 3.38 -14.88
CA GLY A 78 28.03 1.90 -14.95
C GLY A 78 27.58 1.04 -13.76
N GLU A 79 27.58 1.50 -12.52
CA GLU A 79 27.34 0.66 -11.34
C GLU A 79 25.84 0.46 -11.01
N GLU A 80 25.46 -0.77 -10.66
CA GLU A 80 24.10 -1.17 -10.29
C GLU A 80 23.78 -0.82 -8.83
N TYR A 81 22.98 0.23 -8.61
CA TYR A 81 22.50 0.68 -7.29
C TYR A 81 21.00 0.35 -7.06
N ASP A 82 20.55 -0.84 -7.45
CA ASP A 82 19.11 -1.15 -7.59
C ASP A 82 18.35 -1.51 -6.29
N LEU A 83 19.06 -1.88 -5.21
CA LEU A 83 18.42 -2.54 -4.06
C LEU A 83 17.65 -1.61 -3.08
N PRO A 84 18.18 -0.44 -2.66
CA PRO A 84 17.61 0.26 -1.51
C PRO A 84 16.21 0.85 -1.77
N ILE A 85 15.96 1.38 -2.97
CA ILE A 85 14.69 2.05 -3.29
C ILE A 85 13.58 1.03 -3.56
N THR A 86 13.90 -0.04 -4.28
CA THR A 86 12.96 -1.15 -4.52
C THR A 86 12.48 -1.75 -3.20
N PHE A 87 13.37 -1.88 -2.21
CA PHE A 87 13.05 -2.34 -0.87
C PHE A 87 12.11 -1.38 -0.12
N VAL A 88 12.35 -0.06 -0.20
CA VAL A 88 11.44 0.96 0.37
C VAL A 88 10.04 0.85 -0.21
N LEU A 89 9.93 0.71 -1.53
CA LEU A 89 8.64 0.57 -2.21
C LEU A 89 7.94 -0.73 -1.84
N LEU A 90 8.68 -1.83 -1.72
CA LEU A 90 8.15 -3.13 -1.32
C LEU A 90 7.59 -3.10 0.11
N ILE A 91 8.36 -2.58 1.07
CA ILE A 91 7.91 -2.47 2.46
C ILE A 91 6.67 -1.58 2.54
N THR A 92 6.73 -0.40 1.91
CA THR A 92 5.59 0.53 1.87
C THR A 92 4.36 -0.15 1.29
N GLY A 93 4.52 -0.88 0.18
CA GLY A 93 3.44 -1.63 -0.44
C GLY A 93 2.87 -2.72 0.47
N LEU A 94 3.73 -3.48 1.15
CA LEU A 94 3.30 -4.54 2.07
C LEU A 94 2.48 -3.97 3.25
N ILE A 95 2.92 -2.86 3.85
CA ILE A 95 2.20 -2.22 4.96
C ILE A 95 0.81 -1.76 4.51
N HIS A 96 0.74 -1.09 3.35
CA HIS A 96 -0.53 -0.66 2.78
C HIS A 96 -1.42 -1.84 2.40
N PHE A 97 -0.86 -2.92 1.87
CA PHE A 97 -1.61 -4.12 1.51
C PHE A 97 -2.25 -4.77 2.74
N LEU A 98 -1.51 -4.88 3.84
CA LEU A 98 -1.99 -5.52 5.06
C LEU A 98 -3.05 -4.68 5.79
N TYR A 99 -3.00 -3.35 5.68
CA TYR A 99 -3.89 -2.47 6.44
C TYR A 99 -5.40 -2.75 6.26
N PRO A 100 -5.95 -2.85 5.02
CA PRO A 100 -7.36 -3.10 4.80
C PRO A 100 -7.85 -4.41 5.43
N PHE A 101 -7.08 -5.49 5.36
CA PHE A 101 -7.48 -6.80 5.90
C PHE A 101 -7.80 -6.75 7.39
N PHE A 102 -7.08 -5.92 8.15
CA PHE A 102 -7.28 -5.83 9.60
C PHE A 102 -8.29 -4.76 10.03
N ASN A 103 -8.69 -3.83 9.15
CA ASN A 103 -9.40 -2.62 9.58
C ASN A 103 -10.65 -2.28 8.76
N VAL A 104 -10.78 -2.80 7.54
CA VAL A 104 -11.76 -2.29 6.56
C VAL A 104 -12.36 -3.44 5.77
N ARG A 105 -13.68 -3.56 5.80
CA ARG A 105 -14.42 -4.51 4.96
C ARG A 105 -15.14 -3.74 3.88
N VAL A 106 -14.80 -3.99 2.62
CA VAL A 106 -15.47 -3.40 1.45
C VAL A 106 -16.65 -4.28 1.05
N SER A 107 -17.81 -3.67 0.81
CA SER A 107 -19.02 -4.43 0.50
C SER A 107 -19.03 -5.03 -0.90
N SER A 108 -18.34 -4.39 -1.86
CA SER A 108 -18.16 -4.87 -3.23
C SER A 108 -16.82 -4.43 -3.82
N TYR A 109 -16.07 -5.38 -4.38
CA TYR A 109 -14.75 -5.13 -4.95
C TYR A 109 -14.76 -4.79 -6.46
N GLY A 110 -15.93 -4.75 -7.11
CA GLY A 110 -16.02 -4.56 -8.57
C GLY A 110 -15.34 -3.28 -9.06
N ALA A 111 -15.83 -2.11 -8.61
CA ALA A 111 -15.22 -0.83 -8.96
C ALA A 111 -13.83 -0.63 -8.31
N PHE A 112 -13.59 -1.26 -7.16
CA PHE A 112 -12.32 -1.18 -6.45
C PHE A 112 -11.15 -1.70 -7.30
N TRP A 113 -11.29 -2.88 -7.91
CA TRP A 113 -10.21 -3.46 -8.72
C TRP A 113 -9.88 -2.60 -9.95
N VAL A 114 -10.88 -1.97 -10.56
CA VAL A 114 -10.67 -1.03 -11.67
C VAL A 114 -9.79 0.14 -11.22
N LEU A 115 -10.10 0.73 -10.07
CA LEU A 115 -9.29 1.82 -9.51
C LEU A 115 -7.86 1.36 -9.18
N VAL A 116 -7.69 0.16 -8.63
CA VAL A 116 -6.36 -0.41 -8.32
C VAL A 116 -5.54 -0.57 -9.59
N VAL A 117 -6.11 -1.11 -10.66
CA VAL A 117 -5.42 -1.29 -11.95
C VAL A 117 -5.02 0.05 -12.55
N ILE A 118 -5.92 1.04 -12.56
CA ILE A 118 -5.63 2.39 -13.07
C ILE A 118 -4.51 3.04 -12.26
N ALA A 119 -4.59 2.99 -10.93
CA ALA A 119 -3.56 3.55 -10.04
C ALA A 119 -2.22 2.85 -10.24
N MET A 120 -2.20 1.53 -10.36
CA MET A 120 -0.99 0.74 -10.58
C MET A 120 -0.35 1.05 -11.94
N ALA A 121 -1.16 1.16 -13.00
CA ALA A 121 -0.67 1.56 -14.32
C ALA A 121 -0.04 2.96 -14.28
N GLY A 122 -0.69 3.92 -13.63
CA GLY A 122 -0.14 5.27 -13.42
C GLY A 122 1.15 5.27 -12.61
N TYR A 123 1.22 4.45 -11.57
CA TYR A 123 2.40 4.29 -10.73
C TYR A 123 3.59 3.70 -11.49
N ILE A 124 3.38 2.61 -12.23
CA ILE A 124 4.41 1.98 -13.07
C ILE A 124 4.87 2.95 -14.16
N TRP A 125 3.92 3.63 -14.81
CA TRP A 125 4.24 4.64 -15.82
C TRP A 125 5.08 5.78 -15.25
N ALA A 126 4.74 6.31 -14.06
CA ALA A 126 5.51 7.35 -13.41
C ALA A 126 6.94 6.90 -13.08
N GLY A 127 7.12 5.67 -12.59
CA GLY A 127 8.43 5.08 -12.33
C GLY A 127 9.27 4.93 -13.61
N LEU A 128 8.67 4.39 -14.69
CA LEU A 128 9.31 4.28 -16.01
C LEU A 128 9.62 5.65 -16.62
N ALA A 129 8.74 6.64 -16.44
CA ALA A 129 8.96 8.00 -16.90
C ALA A 129 10.15 8.66 -16.18
N ALA A 130 10.23 8.50 -14.85
CA ALA A 130 11.35 8.99 -14.04
C ALA A 130 12.67 8.30 -14.40
N ALA A 131 12.62 7.08 -14.95
CA ALA A 131 13.80 6.31 -15.28
C ALA A 131 14.56 6.74 -16.54
N GLY A 132 13.92 7.48 -17.46
CA GLY A 132 14.47 7.82 -18.78
C GLY A 132 14.56 6.61 -19.74
N PRO A 133 14.81 6.83 -21.05
CA PRO A 133 14.75 5.77 -22.07
C PRO A 133 15.65 4.56 -21.79
N GLU A 134 16.93 4.81 -21.48
CA GLU A 134 17.91 3.75 -21.21
C GLU A 134 17.60 3.00 -19.90
N GLY A 135 17.16 3.73 -18.87
CA GLY A 135 16.80 3.17 -17.58
C GLY A 135 15.54 2.31 -17.63
N ARG A 136 14.57 2.63 -18.50
CA ARG A 136 13.36 1.81 -18.69
C ARG A 136 13.70 0.40 -19.10
N TYR A 137 14.58 0.24 -20.09
CA TYR A 137 14.97 -1.07 -20.59
C TYR A 137 15.69 -1.91 -19.53
N LYS A 138 16.60 -1.29 -18.76
CA LYS A 138 17.29 -1.95 -17.64
C LYS A 138 16.30 -2.42 -16.57
N ILE A 139 15.38 -1.56 -16.14
CA ILE A 139 14.35 -1.89 -15.14
C ILE A 139 13.47 -3.05 -15.61
N LEU A 140 12.99 -3.02 -16.87
CA LEU A 140 12.11 -4.06 -17.41
C LEU A 140 12.77 -5.43 -17.53
N ARG A 141 14.11 -5.49 -17.62
CA ARG A 141 14.88 -6.74 -17.65
C ARG A 141 15.44 -7.15 -16.29
N SER A 142 15.41 -6.26 -15.31
CA SER A 142 15.91 -6.53 -13.96
C SER A 142 14.95 -7.47 -13.22
N PRO A 143 15.45 -8.47 -12.47
CA PRO A 143 14.60 -9.30 -11.61
C PRO A 143 13.84 -8.47 -10.56
N SER A 144 14.33 -7.26 -10.24
CA SER A 144 13.70 -6.29 -9.33
C SER A 144 12.35 -5.76 -9.83
N ILE A 145 11.99 -5.93 -11.10
CA ILE A 145 10.69 -5.50 -11.64
C ILE A 145 9.52 -6.16 -10.93
N GLY A 146 9.65 -7.44 -10.53
CA GLY A 146 8.61 -8.14 -9.78
C GLY A 146 8.36 -7.51 -8.40
N LEU A 147 9.43 -7.10 -7.72
CA LEU A 147 9.35 -6.41 -6.44
C LEU A 147 8.73 -5.02 -6.59
N LEU A 148 9.07 -4.30 -7.67
CA LEU A 148 8.44 -3.01 -7.98
C LEU A 148 6.94 -3.16 -8.23
N ILE A 149 6.51 -4.17 -9.00
CA ILE A 149 5.10 -4.45 -9.27
C ILE A 149 4.37 -4.84 -7.98
N ALA A 150 4.96 -5.70 -7.15
CA ALA A 150 4.38 -6.10 -5.87
C ALA A 150 4.23 -4.90 -4.91
N GLY A 151 5.26 -4.05 -4.79
CA GLY A 151 5.21 -2.83 -4.00
C GLY A 151 4.19 -1.82 -4.52
N ALA A 152 4.10 -1.66 -5.84
CA ALA A 152 3.09 -0.81 -6.50
C ALA A 152 1.68 -1.32 -6.20
N PHE A 153 1.43 -2.61 -6.40
CA PHE A 153 0.15 -3.25 -6.13
C PHE A 153 -0.30 -3.01 -4.69
N GLY A 154 0.56 -3.32 -3.71
CA GLY A 154 0.23 -3.14 -2.30
C GLY A 154 -0.03 -1.67 -1.93
N SER A 155 0.77 -0.75 -2.46
CA SER A 155 0.62 0.70 -2.23
C SER A 155 -0.69 1.22 -2.83
N CYS A 156 -1.04 0.81 -4.05
CA CYS A 156 -2.29 1.20 -4.70
C CYS A 156 -3.52 0.58 -4.02
N PHE A 157 -3.45 -0.71 -3.67
CA PHE A 157 -4.50 -1.42 -2.96
C PHE A 157 -4.84 -0.72 -1.64
N GLY A 158 -3.87 -0.58 -0.74
CA GLY A 158 -4.11 0.10 0.55
C GLY A 158 -4.39 1.59 0.40
N GLY A 159 -3.72 2.27 -0.52
CA GLY A 159 -3.91 3.69 -0.80
C GLY A 159 -5.34 4.02 -1.21
N ILE A 160 -5.97 3.21 -2.07
CA ILE A 160 -7.37 3.41 -2.47
C ILE A 160 -8.31 3.24 -1.28
N HIS A 161 -8.08 2.23 -0.42
CA HIS A 161 -8.86 2.09 0.81
C HIS A 161 -8.73 3.34 1.70
N LEU A 162 -7.51 3.82 1.92
CA LEU A 162 -7.26 5.01 2.75
C LEU A 162 -7.92 6.26 2.16
N ILE A 163 -7.71 6.54 0.87
CA ILE A 163 -8.32 7.70 0.19
C ILE A 163 -9.84 7.60 0.25
N ASN A 164 -10.41 6.42 0.06
CA ASN A 164 -11.85 6.19 0.15
C ASN A 164 -12.38 6.44 1.57
N GLN A 165 -11.63 6.07 2.61
CA GLN A 165 -12.02 6.32 4.00
C GLN A 165 -11.87 7.78 4.42
N PHE A 166 -10.73 8.40 4.14
CA PHE A 166 -10.47 9.79 4.54
C PHE A 166 -11.32 10.80 3.78
N SER A 167 -11.70 10.47 2.55
CA SER A 167 -12.61 11.31 1.76
C SER A 167 -14.09 11.03 2.09
N CYS A 168 -14.39 10.22 3.11
CA CYS A 168 -15.76 9.92 3.52
C CYS A 168 -16.27 11.00 4.48
N PHE A 169 -17.06 11.94 3.97
CA PHE A 169 -17.67 13.02 4.77
C PHE A 169 -19.11 12.71 5.20
N ASN A 170 -19.72 11.66 4.65
CA ASN A 170 -21.10 11.29 4.98
C ASN A 170 -21.14 10.52 6.30
N PRO A 171 -22.12 10.78 7.18
CA PRO A 171 -22.32 9.96 8.37
C PRO A 171 -22.63 8.50 7.96
N PRO A 172 -22.22 7.51 8.77
CA PRO A 172 -22.55 6.12 8.50
C PRO A 172 -24.05 5.87 8.61
N ALA A 173 -24.56 4.98 7.75
CA ALA A 173 -25.87 4.39 7.95
C ALA A 173 -25.75 3.27 9.00
N HIS A 174 -26.56 3.34 10.05
CA HIS A 174 -26.56 2.38 11.15
C HIS A 174 -27.63 1.31 10.93
N TYR A 175 -27.25 0.05 11.12
CA TYR A 175 -28.16 -1.10 11.07
C TYR A 175 -27.99 -1.93 12.33
N ALA A 176 -29.09 -2.24 13.03
CA ALA A 176 -29.11 -3.25 14.08
C ALA A 176 -29.46 -4.59 13.42
N VAL A 177 -28.54 -5.55 13.47
CA VAL A 177 -28.64 -6.79 12.70
C VAL A 177 -28.63 -7.98 13.63
N ARG A 178 -29.64 -8.84 13.49
CA ARG A 178 -29.77 -10.05 14.30
C ARG A 178 -28.68 -11.07 13.95
N VAL A 179 -28.10 -11.68 14.98
CA VAL A 179 -27.16 -12.80 14.85
C VAL A 179 -27.91 -14.12 14.93
N PHE A 180 -27.74 -14.97 13.92
CA PHE A 180 -28.33 -16.31 13.89
C PHE A 180 -27.39 -17.33 14.52
N HIS A 181 -26.14 -17.38 14.05
CA HIS A 181 -25.16 -18.36 14.51
C HIS A 181 -23.77 -17.73 14.70
N LYS A 182 -22.96 -18.42 15.52
CA LYS A 182 -21.56 -18.11 15.78
C LYS A 182 -20.71 -19.30 15.35
N ASN A 183 -19.78 -19.05 14.43
CA ASN A 183 -18.87 -20.07 13.93
C ASN A 183 -17.44 -19.75 14.38
N LEU A 184 -16.83 -20.68 15.12
CA LEU A 184 -15.41 -20.64 15.44
C LEU A 184 -14.68 -21.58 14.47
N ILE A 185 -14.02 -21.03 13.46
CA ILE A 185 -13.29 -21.83 12.49
C ILE A 185 -11.85 -21.99 12.98
N THR A 186 -11.48 -23.22 13.31
CA THR A 186 -10.10 -23.59 13.60
C THR A 186 -9.47 -24.13 12.32
N ARG A 187 -8.42 -23.47 11.83
CA ARG A 187 -7.64 -23.97 10.70
C ARG A 187 -6.30 -24.45 11.22
N GLU A 188 -6.09 -25.76 11.16
CA GLU A 188 -4.81 -26.39 11.48
C GLU A 188 -3.87 -26.29 10.26
N GLY A 189 -2.81 -25.51 10.40
CA GLY A 189 -1.70 -25.49 9.45
C GLY A 189 -0.51 -26.31 9.97
N SER A 190 0.43 -26.63 9.09
CA SER A 190 1.64 -27.41 9.40
C SER A 190 2.53 -26.82 10.49
N SER A 191 2.37 -25.52 10.81
CA SER A 191 3.22 -24.81 11.76
C SER A 191 2.47 -23.92 12.76
N ALA A 192 1.17 -23.68 12.58
CA ALA A 192 0.36 -22.89 13.51
C ALA A 192 -1.15 -23.14 13.32
N THR A 193 -1.88 -23.13 14.43
CA THR A 193 -3.35 -23.11 14.43
C THR A 193 -3.84 -21.67 14.34
N SER A 194 -4.62 -21.34 13.31
CA SER A 194 -5.28 -20.03 13.19
C SER A 194 -6.77 -20.14 13.53
N LEU A 195 -7.29 -19.17 14.28
CA LEU A 195 -8.70 -19.07 14.65
C LEU A 195 -9.34 -17.92 13.87
N SER A 196 -10.45 -18.21 13.17
CA SER A 196 -11.35 -17.21 12.59
C SER A 196 -12.67 -17.20 13.34
N PHE A 197 -13.20 -16.00 13.57
CA PHE A 197 -14.43 -15.77 14.31
C PHE A 197 -15.48 -15.24 13.34
N GLU A 198 -16.54 -15.99 13.08
CA GLU A 198 -17.54 -15.65 12.08
C GLU A 198 -18.93 -15.58 12.71
N LEU A 199 -19.71 -14.57 12.31
CA LEU A 199 -21.13 -14.44 12.65
C LEU A 199 -21.96 -14.65 11.40
N GLU A 200 -23.03 -15.43 11.54
CA GLU A 200 -24.09 -15.48 10.53
C GLU A 200 -25.14 -14.43 10.85
N LEU A 201 -25.30 -13.47 9.94
CA LEU A 201 -26.10 -12.26 10.14
C LEU A 201 -27.33 -12.25 9.24
N ALA A 202 -28.44 -11.76 9.78
CA ALA A 202 -29.65 -11.45 9.01
C ALA A 202 -29.36 -10.44 7.89
N PRO A 203 -30.16 -10.40 6.80
CA PRO A 203 -30.01 -9.41 5.73
C PRO A 203 -29.96 -7.97 6.25
N TRP A 204 -29.09 -7.14 5.68
CA TRP A 204 -28.88 -5.76 6.10
C TRP A 204 -28.33 -4.90 4.96
N GLY A 205 -28.77 -3.65 4.87
CA GLY A 205 -28.27 -2.69 3.87
C GLY A 205 -28.17 -3.28 2.45
N PRO A 206 -26.96 -3.39 1.87
CA PRO A 206 -26.75 -3.95 0.52
C PRO A 206 -26.76 -5.49 0.47
N LYS A 207 -26.75 -6.19 1.61
CA LYS A 207 -26.80 -7.65 1.70
C LYS A 207 -28.26 -8.08 1.84
N THR A 208 -28.85 -8.55 0.75
CA THR A 208 -30.27 -8.94 0.70
C THR A 208 -30.55 -10.37 1.16
N SER A 209 -29.49 -11.15 1.42
CA SER A 209 -29.56 -12.51 1.96
C SER A 209 -28.74 -12.61 3.25
N GLU A 210 -28.92 -13.70 3.97
CA GLU A 210 -28.05 -14.07 5.08
C GLU A 210 -26.59 -14.08 4.63
N SER A 211 -25.71 -13.64 5.52
CA SER A 211 -24.30 -13.47 5.22
C SER A 211 -23.44 -13.88 6.40
N ILE A 212 -22.35 -14.60 6.10
CA ILE A 212 -21.33 -14.96 7.07
C ILE A 212 -20.27 -13.87 7.03
N GLU A 213 -20.07 -13.22 8.16
CA GLU A 213 -19.13 -12.12 8.33
C GLU A 213 -18.11 -12.47 9.40
N GLU A 214 -16.83 -12.49 9.04
CA GLU A 214 -15.77 -12.55 10.04
C GLU A 214 -15.84 -11.31 10.95
N VAL A 215 -15.51 -11.44 12.22
CA VAL A 215 -15.57 -10.34 13.20
C VAL A 215 -14.34 -10.34 14.09
N PRO A 216 -13.97 -9.19 14.68
CA PRO A 216 -12.95 -9.17 15.72
C PRO A 216 -13.33 -10.09 16.87
N ARG A 217 -12.31 -10.71 17.49
CA ARG A 217 -12.47 -11.58 18.67
C ARG A 217 -13.34 -10.93 19.77
N SER A 218 -13.15 -9.63 20.01
CA SER A 218 -13.92 -8.90 21.02
C SER A 218 -15.42 -8.89 20.73
N VAL A 219 -15.82 -8.62 19.48
CA VAL A 219 -17.22 -8.62 19.04
C VAL A 219 -17.80 -10.03 19.10
N PHE A 220 -17.03 -11.04 18.68
CA PHE A 220 -17.49 -12.42 18.75
C PHE A 220 -17.83 -12.85 20.17
N PHE A 221 -17.00 -12.52 21.17
CA PHE A 221 -17.24 -12.94 22.55
C PHE A 221 -18.24 -12.06 23.31
N SER A 222 -18.56 -10.85 22.82
CA SER A 222 -19.54 -9.96 23.47
C SER A 222 -21.00 -10.23 23.09
N VAL A 223 -21.26 -11.03 22.05
CA VAL A 223 -22.60 -11.22 21.47
C VAL A 223 -23.06 -12.67 21.64
N LEU A 224 -24.33 -12.89 22.01
CA LEU A 224 -24.95 -14.22 22.11
C LEU A 224 -26.15 -14.32 21.17
N PRO A 225 -26.28 -15.31 20.28
CA PRO A 225 -27.52 -15.46 19.50
C PRO A 225 -28.71 -15.66 20.45
N PRO A 226 -29.86 -14.96 20.27
CA PRO A 226 -30.27 -14.20 19.09
C PRO A 226 -30.08 -12.67 19.18
N ASP A 227 -29.06 -12.17 19.89
CA ASP A 227 -28.76 -10.74 20.06
C ASP A 227 -28.56 -9.99 18.72
N THR A 228 -28.55 -8.67 18.82
CA THR A 228 -28.24 -7.76 17.71
C THR A 228 -26.79 -7.28 17.75
N VAL A 229 -26.25 -6.98 16.57
CA VAL A 229 -24.99 -6.26 16.40
C VAL A 229 -25.21 -4.97 15.61
N GLY A 230 -24.45 -3.94 15.94
CA GLY A 230 -24.46 -2.68 15.22
C GLY A 230 -23.54 -2.74 14.00
N ILE A 231 -24.08 -2.50 12.80
CA ILE A 231 -23.31 -2.33 11.58
C ILE A 231 -23.35 -0.88 11.13
N ASN A 232 -22.16 -0.28 11.01
CA ASN A 232 -21.99 1.08 10.48
C ASN A 232 -21.51 0.97 9.03
N LEU A 233 -22.39 1.31 8.09
CA LEU A 233 -22.11 1.32 6.65
C LEU A 233 -21.73 2.72 6.18
N TYR A 234 -20.56 2.84 5.58
CA TYR A 234 -20.01 4.07 5.03
C TYR A 234 -20.02 4.00 3.50
N LYS A 235 -20.45 5.06 2.81
CA LYS A 235 -20.47 5.12 1.34
C LYS A 235 -19.07 5.32 0.71
N GLY A 236 -18.07 5.71 1.51
CA GLY A 236 -16.73 6.05 1.03
C GLY A 236 -16.70 7.30 0.14
N GLY A 237 -15.56 7.99 0.09
CA GLY A 237 -15.37 9.17 -0.75
C GLY A 237 -15.18 8.84 -2.24
N LEU A 238 -14.72 7.64 -2.57
CA LEU A 238 -14.61 7.14 -3.95
C LEU A 238 -15.87 6.38 -4.38
N GLY A 239 -16.96 6.48 -3.61
CA GLY A 239 -18.19 5.72 -3.84
C GLY A 239 -18.07 4.22 -3.54
N LEU A 240 -16.98 3.79 -2.89
CA LEU A 240 -16.79 2.41 -2.48
C LEU A 240 -17.33 2.24 -1.06
N SER A 241 -18.42 1.49 -0.93
CA SER A 241 -19.01 1.23 0.37
C SER A 241 -18.13 0.29 1.21
N TRP A 242 -17.97 0.63 2.48
CA TRP A 242 -17.26 -0.18 3.48
C TRP A 242 -18.00 -0.15 4.81
N TYR A 243 -17.81 -1.16 5.65
CA TYR A 243 -18.55 -1.25 6.92
C TYR A 243 -17.66 -1.70 8.08
N LYS A 244 -18.15 -1.40 9.28
CA LYS A 244 -17.62 -1.88 10.56
C LYS A 244 -18.73 -2.53 11.36
N ILE A 245 -18.42 -3.66 11.97
CA ILE A 245 -19.30 -4.37 12.90
C ILE A 245 -18.82 -4.03 14.31
N ASN A 246 -19.71 -3.48 15.12
CA ASN A 246 -19.46 -3.17 16.52
C ASN A 246 -20.32 -4.10 17.39
N GLY A 247 -19.75 -4.61 18.48
CA GLY A 247 -20.56 -5.13 19.58
C GLY A 247 -21.31 -3.98 20.24
N GLU A 248 -22.51 -4.24 20.72
CA GLU A 248 -23.22 -3.33 21.63
C GLU A 248 -22.51 -3.24 22.99
#